data_AF-X8DJ46-F1
#
_entry.id   AF-X8DJ46-F1
#
_cell.length_a   1.000
_cell.length_b   1.000
_cell.length_c   1.000
_cell.angle_alpha   90.00
_cell.angle_beta   90.00
_cell.angle_gamma   90.00
#
_symmetry.space_group_name_H-M   'P 1'
#
loop_
_entity.id
_entity.type
_entity.pdbx_description
1 polymer ?
#
loop_
_entity_poly.entity_id
_entity_poly.type
_entity_poly.pdbx_seq_one_letter_code
_entity_poly.pdbx_strand_id
1 'polypeptide(L)'
;MRPVVDELGFAPMAVCANGAVIYDSASDRVVSARMLPVDTLAELAEIATRVIPGAGLAVERIGLSAHDTATPQFVSSPGYEHAWLNPDNTEVSIEDLLSAPAIKLLIRKAGARSDDMAAALAGHIGAQGDITYSTNNGLIEIVPQGISKASGVHEIAAPLGISPEDVVAFGTCPTTCRCWCRPGTAWRWATRIPTC
;
A
#
# COMPACT_ATOMS: atom_id res chain seq x y z
N MET A 1 -0.32 -13.81 -6.13
CA MET A 1 0.47 -14.31 -4.97
C MET A 1 1.03 -15.72 -5.19
N ARG A 2 0.30 -16.64 -5.85
CA ARG A 2 0.72 -18.04 -6.12
C ARG A 2 2.19 -18.24 -6.53
N PRO A 3 2.77 -17.51 -7.50
CA PRO A 3 4.15 -17.76 -7.93
C PRO A 3 5.17 -17.67 -6.79
N VAL A 4 5.00 -16.71 -5.88
CA VAL A 4 5.91 -16.51 -4.73
C VAL A 4 5.72 -17.60 -3.67
N VAL A 5 4.47 -18.00 -3.42
CA VAL A 5 4.16 -19.07 -2.44
C VAL A 5 4.72 -20.41 -2.92
N ASP A 6 4.56 -20.70 -4.21
CA ASP A 6 5.07 -21.93 -4.83
C ASP A 6 6.60 -22.00 -4.73
N GLU A 7 7.31 -20.87 -4.95
CA GLU A 7 8.77 -20.78 -4.80
C GLU A 7 9.26 -20.90 -3.35
N LEU A 8 8.47 -20.43 -2.38
CA LEU A 8 8.80 -20.55 -0.96
C LEU A 8 8.68 -21.99 -0.42
N GLY A 9 7.90 -22.85 -1.09
CA GLY A 9 7.68 -24.24 -0.67
C GLY A 9 6.76 -24.41 0.55
N PHE A 10 6.17 -23.32 1.05
CA PHE A 10 5.13 -23.31 2.08
C PHE A 10 4.24 -22.08 1.91
N ALA A 11 3.05 -22.11 2.51
CA ALA A 11 2.06 -21.03 2.42
C ALA A 11 2.05 -20.17 3.70
N PRO A 12 2.71 -18.99 3.71
CA PRO A 12 2.75 -18.11 4.87
C PRO A 12 1.48 -17.27 5.06
N MET A 13 1.28 -16.78 6.27
CA MET A 13 0.50 -15.55 6.47
C MET A 13 1.24 -14.38 5.81
N ALA A 14 0.52 -13.57 5.05
CA ALA A 14 1.08 -12.47 4.28
C ALA A 14 0.53 -11.12 4.75
N VAL A 15 1.43 -10.14 4.84
CA VAL A 15 1.09 -8.73 5.03
C VAL A 15 1.16 -8.04 3.68
N CYS A 16 0.00 -7.60 3.19
CA CYS A 16 -0.20 -7.02 1.87
C CYS A 16 -0.57 -5.53 1.95
N ALA A 17 -0.52 -4.84 0.81
CA ALA A 17 -0.98 -3.45 0.68
C ALA A 17 -0.45 -2.52 1.78
N ASN A 18 0.88 -2.52 1.97
CA ASN A 18 1.59 -1.72 2.96
C ASN A 18 1.19 -1.97 4.42
N GLY A 19 0.53 -3.11 4.72
CA GLY A 19 0.02 -3.43 6.06
C GLY A 19 -1.49 -3.38 6.17
N ALA A 20 -2.19 -2.91 5.13
CA ALA A 20 -3.64 -2.76 5.16
C ALA A 20 -4.37 -4.11 5.07
N VAL A 21 -3.72 -5.17 4.60
CA VAL A 21 -4.36 -6.47 4.40
C VAL A 21 -3.52 -7.57 5.05
N ILE A 22 -4.16 -8.39 5.88
CA ILE A 22 -3.62 -9.67 6.34
C ILE A 22 -4.29 -10.77 5.54
N TYR A 23 -3.47 -11.62 4.93
CA TYR A 23 -3.93 -12.63 3.99
C TYR A 23 -3.36 -13.99 4.36
N ASP A 24 -4.23 -14.99 4.42
CA ASP A 24 -3.86 -16.39 4.57
C ASP A 24 -3.67 -17.01 3.19
N SER A 25 -2.41 -17.25 2.82
CA SER A 25 -2.09 -17.87 1.54
C SER A 25 -2.37 -19.36 1.47
N ALA A 26 -2.52 -20.04 2.62
CA ALA A 26 -2.83 -21.46 2.64
C ALA A 26 -4.30 -21.73 2.27
N SER A 27 -5.20 -20.83 2.67
CA SER A 27 -6.64 -20.94 2.41
C SER A 27 -7.19 -19.96 1.36
N ASP A 28 -6.33 -19.18 0.70
CA ASP A 28 -6.71 -18.13 -0.26
C ASP A 28 -7.77 -17.18 0.32
N ARG A 29 -7.47 -16.58 1.48
CA ARG A 29 -8.45 -15.80 2.22
C ARG A 29 -7.88 -14.51 2.81
N VAL A 30 -8.62 -13.42 2.65
CA VAL A 30 -8.39 -12.18 3.40
C VAL A 30 -8.85 -12.38 4.84
N VAL A 31 -7.90 -12.31 5.78
CA VAL A 31 -8.17 -12.46 7.22
C VAL A 31 -8.59 -11.14 7.83
N SER A 32 -7.95 -10.05 7.43
CA SER A 32 -8.35 -8.70 7.82
C SER A 32 -7.98 -7.68 6.74
N ALA A 33 -8.75 -6.60 6.67
CA ALA A 33 -8.50 -5.48 5.76
C ALA A 33 -8.83 -4.15 6.46
N ARG A 34 -7.97 -3.16 6.25
CA ARG A 34 -8.15 -1.77 6.66
C ARG A 34 -8.36 -0.96 5.40
N MET A 35 -9.45 -0.21 5.34
CA MET A 35 -9.87 0.48 4.12
C MET A 35 -10.11 1.96 4.41
N LEU A 36 -9.87 2.78 3.39
CA LEU A 36 -10.32 4.15 3.30
C LEU A 36 -11.82 4.13 2.97
N PRO A 37 -12.67 4.71 3.83
CA PRO A 37 -14.09 4.89 3.53
C PRO A 37 -14.31 5.78 2.31
N VAL A 38 -15.50 5.69 1.71
CA VAL A 38 -15.91 6.48 0.53
C VAL A 38 -15.73 7.99 0.77
N ASP A 39 -16.20 8.49 1.91
CA ASP A 39 -16.10 9.92 2.24
C ASP A 39 -14.64 10.38 2.33
N THR A 40 -13.78 9.57 2.93
CA THR A 40 -12.34 9.83 3.00
C THR A 40 -11.70 9.79 1.61
N LEU A 41 -12.06 8.83 0.75
CA LEU A 41 -11.57 8.78 -0.62
C LEU A 41 -11.96 10.03 -1.41
N ALA A 42 -13.19 10.50 -1.28
CA ALA A 42 -13.66 11.72 -1.93
C ALA A 42 -12.86 12.95 -1.47
N GLU A 43 -12.66 13.12 -0.17
CA GLU A 43 -11.86 14.22 0.39
C GLU A 43 -10.40 14.18 -0.11
N LEU A 44 -9.79 12.99 -0.08
CA LEU A 44 -8.43 12.79 -0.58
C LEU A 44 -8.31 13.07 -2.08
N ALA A 45 -9.30 12.67 -2.88
CA ALA A 45 -9.35 12.93 -4.30
C ALA A 45 -9.44 14.43 -4.60
N GLU A 46 -10.30 15.16 -3.88
CA GLU A 46 -10.41 16.61 -4.01
C GLU A 46 -9.10 17.32 -3.65
N ILE A 47 -8.43 16.89 -2.58
CA ILE A 47 -7.11 17.40 -2.19
C ILE A 47 -6.10 17.14 -3.31
N ALA A 48 -6.04 15.91 -3.83
CA ALA A 48 -5.11 15.52 -4.87
C ALA A 48 -5.29 16.35 -6.15
N THR A 49 -6.54 16.50 -6.62
CA THR A 49 -6.85 17.31 -7.81
C THR A 49 -6.48 18.78 -7.63
N ARG A 50 -6.71 19.35 -6.45
CA ARG A 50 -6.38 20.75 -6.15
C ARG A 50 -4.87 21.00 -6.02
N VAL A 51 -4.17 20.14 -5.29
CA VAL A 51 -2.74 20.31 -4.96
C VAL A 51 -1.84 19.88 -6.11
N ILE A 52 -2.24 18.84 -6.85
CA ILE A 52 -1.50 18.30 -7.99
C ILE A 52 -2.40 18.29 -9.24
N PRO A 53 -2.65 19.46 -9.85
CA PRO A 53 -3.44 19.52 -11.08
C PRO A 53 -2.86 18.62 -12.18
N GLY A 54 -3.75 17.89 -12.86
CA GLY A 54 -3.41 16.93 -13.91
C GLY A 54 -2.93 15.56 -13.41
N ALA A 55 -2.98 15.28 -12.10
CA ALA A 55 -2.76 13.93 -11.61
C ALA A 55 -3.95 13.01 -11.93
N GLY A 56 -3.67 11.79 -12.35
CA GLY A 56 -4.65 10.70 -12.43
C GLY A 56 -4.83 10.02 -11.07
N LEU A 57 -6.01 9.44 -10.85
CA LEU A 57 -6.34 8.70 -9.63
C LEU A 57 -6.60 7.23 -9.94
N ALA A 58 -6.22 6.36 -9.00
CA ALA A 58 -6.62 4.96 -9.00
C ALA A 58 -6.85 4.47 -7.57
N VAL A 59 -7.59 3.40 -7.39
CA VAL A 59 -7.77 2.74 -6.10
C VAL A 59 -7.48 1.25 -6.21
N GLU A 60 -6.88 0.70 -5.16
CA GLU A 60 -6.84 -0.74 -4.95
C GLU A 60 -8.01 -1.14 -4.04
N ARG A 61 -8.83 -2.08 -4.49
CA ARG A 61 -9.93 -2.70 -3.73
C ARG A 61 -9.56 -4.14 -3.41
N ILE A 62 -10.24 -4.71 -2.42
CA ILE A 62 -9.98 -6.09 -2.00
C ILE A 62 -11.31 -6.83 -1.84
N GLY A 63 -11.35 -8.03 -2.40
CA GLY A 63 -12.44 -8.99 -2.22
C GLY A 63 -12.18 -9.94 -1.05
N LEU A 64 -12.85 -11.10 -1.04
CA LEU A 64 -12.66 -12.11 0.00
C LEU A 64 -11.40 -12.98 -0.19
N SER A 65 -10.91 -13.07 -1.43
CA SER A 65 -9.74 -13.86 -1.82
C SER A 65 -8.91 -13.14 -2.89
N ALA A 66 -7.73 -13.67 -3.22
CA ALA A 66 -6.90 -13.09 -4.28
C ALA A 66 -7.53 -13.23 -5.67
N HIS A 67 -8.47 -14.16 -5.83
CA HIS A 67 -9.16 -14.49 -7.09
C HIS A 67 -10.62 -14.05 -7.12
N ASP A 68 -11.02 -13.16 -6.23
CA ASP A 68 -12.35 -12.57 -6.24
C ASP A 68 -12.55 -11.73 -7.52
N THR A 69 -13.29 -12.29 -8.48
CA THR A 69 -13.60 -11.62 -9.76
C THR A 69 -14.79 -10.69 -9.67
N ALA A 70 -15.57 -10.74 -8.58
CA ALA A 70 -16.70 -9.84 -8.37
C ALA A 70 -16.25 -8.44 -7.96
N THR A 71 -15.04 -8.32 -7.41
CA THR A 71 -14.45 -7.05 -7.00
C THR A 71 -13.30 -6.67 -7.95
N PRO A 72 -13.48 -5.65 -8.82
CA PRO A 72 -12.38 -5.09 -9.58
C PRO A 72 -11.28 -4.59 -8.63
N GLN A 73 -10.12 -5.24 -8.63
CA GLN A 73 -9.08 -5.02 -7.63
C GLN A 73 -8.28 -3.74 -7.88
N PHE A 74 -8.09 -3.34 -9.14
CA PHE A 74 -7.44 -2.09 -9.48
C PHE A 74 -8.35 -1.29 -10.41
N VAL A 75 -8.79 -0.13 -9.93
CA VAL A 75 -9.76 0.72 -10.61
C VAL A 75 -9.16 2.10 -10.84
N SER A 76 -9.11 2.57 -12.08
CA SER A 76 -8.46 3.84 -12.44
C SER A 76 -9.40 4.85 -13.07
N SER A 77 -9.09 6.13 -12.89
CA SER A 77 -9.77 7.22 -13.60
C SER A 77 -9.36 7.21 -15.08
N PRO A 78 -10.14 7.86 -15.97
CA PRO A 78 -9.81 7.92 -17.39
C PRO A 78 -8.46 8.58 -17.64
N GLY A 79 -7.63 7.97 -18.48
CA GLY A 79 -6.32 8.49 -18.84
C GLY A 79 -5.24 8.33 -17.75
N TYR A 80 -5.47 7.45 -16.76
CA TYR A 80 -4.48 7.12 -15.75
C TYR A 80 -3.24 6.45 -16.37
N GLU A 81 -2.08 7.09 -16.24
CA GLU A 81 -0.81 6.56 -16.74
C GLU A 81 -0.12 5.67 -15.71
N HIS A 82 -0.20 4.35 -15.85
CA HIS A 82 0.37 3.43 -14.86
C HIS A 82 1.87 3.63 -14.63
N ALA A 83 2.33 3.47 -13.38
CA ALA A 83 3.75 3.49 -13.03
C ALA A 83 4.47 2.17 -13.38
N TRP A 84 3.71 1.09 -13.58
CA TRP A 84 4.16 -0.23 -14.02
C TRP A 84 3.05 -0.89 -14.85
N LEU A 85 3.36 -1.97 -15.56
CA LEU A 85 2.32 -2.72 -16.28
C LEU A 85 1.37 -3.38 -15.27
N ASN A 86 0.08 -3.03 -15.31
CA ASN A 86 -0.94 -3.66 -14.48
C ASN A 86 -2.04 -4.28 -15.36
N PRO A 87 -2.06 -5.62 -15.52
CA PRO A 87 -3.05 -6.30 -16.37
C PRO A 87 -4.46 -6.29 -15.78
N ASP A 88 -4.61 -6.07 -14.48
CA ASP A 88 -5.91 -6.15 -13.77
C ASP A 88 -6.62 -4.79 -13.70
N ASN A 89 -6.20 -3.82 -14.52
CA ASN A 89 -6.76 -2.47 -14.53
C ASN A 89 -8.17 -2.43 -15.12
N THR A 90 -9.10 -1.84 -14.37
CA THR A 90 -10.43 -1.47 -14.87
C THR A 90 -10.56 0.05 -14.86
N GLU A 91 -10.63 0.66 -16.05
CA GLU A 91 -10.86 2.10 -16.18
C GLU A 91 -12.35 2.43 -16.02
N VAL A 92 -12.69 3.39 -15.17
CA VAL A 92 -14.09 3.79 -14.85
C VAL A 92 -14.19 5.31 -14.66
N SER A 93 -15.40 5.82 -14.45
CA SER A 93 -15.62 7.23 -14.11
C SER A 93 -15.05 7.58 -12.73
N ILE A 94 -14.77 8.86 -12.46
CA ILE A 94 -14.29 9.27 -11.13
C ILE A 94 -15.31 8.97 -10.01
N GLU A 95 -16.61 9.07 -10.33
CA GLU A 95 -17.69 8.73 -9.41
C GLU A 95 -17.66 7.25 -9.05
N ASP A 96 -17.54 6.37 -10.05
CA ASP A 96 -17.44 4.92 -9.84
C ASP A 96 -16.15 4.51 -9.13
N LEU A 97 -15.04 5.22 -9.37
CA LEU A 97 -13.76 4.98 -8.71
C LEU A 97 -13.88 5.22 -7.20
N LEU A 98 -14.58 6.28 -6.81
CA LEU A 98 -14.74 6.69 -5.42
C LEU A 98 -15.95 6.06 -4.71
N SER A 99 -16.82 5.34 -5.43
CA SER A 99 -18.11 4.83 -4.93
C SER A 99 -18.02 3.68 -3.92
N ALA A 100 -16.85 3.10 -3.70
CA ALA A 100 -16.66 2.00 -2.76
C ALA A 100 -15.35 2.13 -1.97
N PRO A 101 -15.28 1.58 -0.73
CA PRO A 101 -14.06 1.59 0.06
C PRO A 101 -12.88 0.94 -0.66
N ALA A 102 -11.68 1.42 -0.36
CA ALA A 102 -10.45 0.96 -0.97
C ALA A 102 -9.36 0.74 0.08
N ILE A 103 -8.48 -0.23 -0.13
CA ILE A 103 -7.31 -0.44 0.73
C ILE A 103 -6.20 0.58 0.47
N LYS A 104 -6.22 1.23 -0.69
CA LYS A 104 -5.23 2.24 -1.10
C LYS A 104 -5.80 3.18 -2.15
N LEU A 105 -5.49 4.47 -2.03
CA LEU A 105 -5.64 5.47 -3.09
C LEU A 105 -4.27 5.74 -3.72
N LEU A 106 -4.22 5.81 -5.05
CA LEU A 106 -3.03 6.12 -5.82
C LEU A 106 -3.22 7.44 -6.55
N ILE A 107 -2.22 8.32 -6.45
CA ILE A 107 -2.16 9.61 -7.14
C ILE A 107 -0.95 9.61 -8.05
N ARG A 108 -1.18 9.81 -9.35
CA ARG A 108 -0.18 9.55 -10.40
C ARG A 108 0.01 10.76 -11.31
N LYS A 109 1.26 11.21 -11.47
CA LYS A 109 1.63 12.31 -12.39
C LYS A 109 2.92 12.00 -13.14
N ALA A 110 2.83 11.73 -14.45
CA ALA A 110 3.99 11.25 -15.22
C ALA A 110 5.07 12.30 -15.35
N GLY A 111 6.32 11.88 -15.18
CA GLY A 111 7.49 12.76 -15.19
C GLY A 111 7.68 13.59 -13.91
N ALA A 112 6.77 13.53 -12.94
CA ALA A 112 6.98 14.14 -11.62
C ALA A 112 7.84 13.23 -10.72
N ARG A 113 8.39 13.81 -9.64
CA ARG A 113 9.06 13.06 -8.58
C ARG A 113 8.09 12.84 -7.42
N SER A 114 8.07 11.62 -6.89
CA SER A 114 7.15 11.25 -5.81
C SER A 114 7.48 11.96 -4.50
N ASP A 115 8.77 12.20 -4.21
CA ASP A 115 9.17 12.97 -3.02
C ASP A 115 8.63 14.41 -3.03
N ASP A 116 8.69 15.08 -4.18
CA ASP A 116 8.12 16.42 -4.36
C ASP A 116 6.59 16.40 -4.22
N MET A 117 5.92 15.40 -4.81
CA MET A 117 4.47 15.21 -4.66
C MET A 117 4.08 14.94 -3.21
N ALA A 118 4.85 14.11 -2.49
CA ALA A 118 4.61 13.79 -1.08
C ALA A 118 4.78 15.04 -0.22
N ALA A 119 5.82 15.84 -0.45
CA ALA A 119 6.05 17.10 0.25
C ALA A 119 4.90 18.08 0.02
N ALA A 120 4.40 18.18 -1.22
CA ALA A 120 3.26 19.03 -1.55
C ALA A 120 1.98 18.58 -0.84
N LEU A 121 1.71 17.28 -0.76
CA LEU A 121 0.50 16.73 -0.15
C LEU A 121 0.52 16.68 1.39
N ALA A 122 1.71 16.60 2.01
CA ALA A 122 1.87 16.37 3.44
C ALA A 122 1.11 17.38 4.33
N GLY A 123 1.04 18.65 3.90
CA GLY A 123 0.32 19.70 4.62
C GLY A 123 -1.21 19.66 4.47
N HIS A 124 -1.74 18.81 3.59
CA HIS A 124 -3.17 18.78 3.23
C HIS A 124 -3.89 17.50 3.62
N ILE A 125 -3.21 16.34 3.60
CA ILE A 125 -3.82 15.04 3.90
C ILE A 125 -4.16 14.89 5.39
N GLY A 126 -3.34 15.45 6.29
CA GLY A 126 -3.63 15.47 7.72
C GLY A 126 -3.86 14.07 8.31
N ALA A 127 -4.99 13.88 9.00
CA ALA A 127 -5.35 12.61 9.64
C ALA A 127 -6.12 11.65 8.70
N GLN A 128 -6.37 12.02 7.45
CA GLN A 128 -7.18 11.22 6.53
C GLN A 128 -6.46 9.97 6.01
N GLY A 129 -5.12 9.93 6.09
CA GLY A 129 -4.34 8.76 5.70
C GLY A 129 -2.84 9.01 5.77
N ASP A 130 -2.07 7.93 5.63
CA ASP A 130 -0.61 7.99 5.60
C ASP A 130 -0.10 7.98 4.16
N ILE A 131 0.74 8.96 3.83
CA ILE A 131 1.39 9.08 2.52
C ILE A 131 2.61 8.16 2.46
N THR A 132 2.67 7.37 1.40
CA THR A 132 3.80 6.50 1.07
C THR A 132 4.06 6.50 -0.44
N TYR A 133 5.23 6.07 -0.86
CA TYR A 133 5.53 5.78 -2.27
C TYR A 133 6.59 4.69 -2.37
N SER A 134 6.41 3.80 -3.33
CA SER A 134 7.31 2.67 -3.60
C SER A 134 8.37 2.99 -4.65
N THR A 135 8.14 4.02 -5.47
CA THR A 135 9.03 4.51 -6.52
C THR A 135 9.05 6.03 -6.52
N ASN A 136 10.16 6.64 -6.94
CA ASN A 136 10.27 8.10 -7.09
C ASN A 136 9.85 8.60 -8.48
N ASN A 137 9.01 7.83 -9.20
CA ASN A 137 8.56 8.10 -10.57
C ASN A 137 7.11 8.60 -10.62
N GLY A 138 6.80 9.63 -9.84
CA GLY A 138 5.54 10.37 -9.93
C GLY A 138 4.31 9.59 -9.45
N LEU A 139 4.48 8.79 -8.40
CA LEU A 139 3.41 8.00 -7.78
C LEU A 139 3.38 8.22 -6.27
N ILE A 140 2.20 8.56 -5.76
CA ILE A 140 1.88 8.57 -4.34
C ILE A 140 0.83 7.50 -4.05
N GLU A 141 0.99 6.84 -2.92
CA GLU A 141 0.06 5.90 -2.34
C GLU A 141 -0.43 6.50 -1.01
N ILE A 142 -1.74 6.47 -0.78
CA ILE A 142 -2.35 6.83 0.50
C ILE A 142 -3.05 5.59 1.04
N VAL A 143 -2.72 5.25 2.29
CA VAL A 143 -3.31 4.13 3.03
C VAL A 143 -4.00 4.65 4.29
N PRO A 144 -4.88 3.86 4.94
CA PRO A 144 -5.50 4.27 6.19
C PRO A 144 -4.46 4.66 7.24
N GLN A 145 -4.80 5.63 8.08
CA GLN A 145 -3.89 6.14 9.09
C GLN A 145 -3.43 5.06 10.08
N GLY A 146 -2.14 5.07 10.44
CA GLY A 146 -1.55 4.16 11.41
C GLY A 146 -1.21 2.78 10.83
N ILE A 147 -1.36 2.60 9.52
CA ILE A 147 -1.06 1.35 8.84
C ILE A 147 0.36 1.35 8.27
N SER A 148 1.09 0.29 8.60
CA SER A 148 2.43 0.02 8.07
C SER A 148 2.67 -1.48 7.99
N LYS A 149 3.71 -1.89 7.26
CA LYS A 149 4.09 -3.32 7.24
C LYS A 149 4.41 -3.82 8.65
N ALA A 150 5.01 -2.98 9.51
CA ALA A 150 5.27 -3.33 10.90
C ALA A 150 4.00 -3.53 11.72
N SER A 151 2.99 -2.66 11.57
CA SER A 151 1.71 -2.85 12.27
C SER A 151 0.99 -4.12 11.79
N GLY A 152 1.08 -4.45 10.50
CA GLY A 152 0.54 -5.70 9.97
C GLY A 152 1.28 -6.95 10.49
N VAL A 153 2.60 -6.91 10.58
CA VAL A 153 3.38 -7.99 11.22
C VAL A 153 3.00 -8.15 12.69
N HIS A 154 2.83 -7.04 13.41
CA HIS A 154 2.38 -7.07 14.79
C HIS A 154 0.99 -7.70 14.95
N GLU A 155 0.06 -7.42 14.04
CA GLU A 155 -1.28 -8.02 14.03
C GLU A 155 -1.24 -9.55 13.90
N ILE A 156 -0.28 -10.10 13.15
CA ILE A 156 -0.06 -11.54 13.03
C ILE A 156 0.67 -12.10 14.26
N ALA A 157 1.72 -11.41 14.73
CA ALA A 157 2.64 -11.92 15.74
C ALA A 157 2.05 -11.90 17.17
N ALA A 158 1.31 -10.85 17.53
CA ALA A 158 0.85 -10.66 18.90
C ALA A 158 -0.09 -11.77 19.40
N PRO A 159 -1.08 -12.25 18.62
CA PRO A 159 -1.92 -13.38 19.04
C PRO A 159 -1.16 -14.71 19.21
N LEU A 160 0.01 -14.84 18.56
CA LEU A 160 0.88 -16.01 18.65
C LEU A 160 1.86 -15.93 19.83
N GLY A 161 1.83 -14.84 20.61
CA GLY A 161 2.78 -14.60 21.70
C GLY A 161 4.20 -14.30 21.22
N ILE A 162 4.38 -13.97 19.94
CA ILE A 162 5.68 -13.63 19.36
C ILE A 162 5.96 -12.16 19.65
N SER A 163 7.09 -11.91 20.31
CA SER A 163 7.50 -10.56 20.69
C SER A 163 8.20 -9.84 19.52
N PRO A 164 8.24 -8.50 19.49
CA PRO A 164 9.00 -7.77 18.48
C PRO A 164 10.49 -8.14 18.42
N GLU A 165 11.09 -8.56 19.54
CA GLU A 165 12.49 -9.01 19.60
C GLU A 165 12.73 -10.38 18.93
N ASP A 166 11.69 -11.17 18.73
CA ASP A 166 11.74 -12.45 18.01
C ASP A 166 11.55 -12.30 16.49
N VAL A 167 11.24 -11.08 16.01
CA VAL A 167 10.96 -10.80 14.60
C VAL A 167 12.21 -10.32 13.87
N VAL A 168 12.54 -11.00 12.77
CA VAL A 168 13.57 -10.56 11.82
C VAL A 168 12.88 -10.11 10.53
N ALA A 169 13.20 -8.91 10.05
CA ALA A 169 12.65 -8.35 8.82
C ALA A 169 13.75 -8.00 7.80
N PHE A 170 13.47 -8.21 6.52
CA PHE A 170 14.35 -7.89 5.40
C PHE A 170 13.61 -6.98 4.40
N GLY A 171 14.30 -6.02 3.77
CA GLY A 171 13.68 -5.13 2.78
C GLY A 171 14.59 -4.02 2.22
N THR A 172 14.23 -3.45 1.06
CA THR A 172 15.07 -2.53 0.28
C THR A 172 14.40 -1.17 -0.05
N CYS A 173 13.19 -0.91 0.42
CA CYS A 173 12.37 0.26 0.02
C CYS A 173 12.31 1.31 1.16
N PRO A 174 12.13 2.63 0.88
CA PRO A 174 11.89 3.63 1.93
C PRO A 174 10.78 3.25 2.91
N THR A 175 9.76 2.55 2.42
CA THR A 175 8.66 2.01 3.24
C THR A 175 9.12 0.96 4.24
N THR A 176 10.16 0.16 3.95
CA THR A 176 10.73 -0.79 4.91
C THR A 176 11.61 -0.11 5.95
N CYS A 177 12.25 1.02 5.63
CA CYS A 177 13.00 1.81 6.61
C CYS A 177 12.09 2.51 7.64
N ARG A 178 10.96 3.09 7.20
CA ARG A 178 9.98 3.73 8.12
C ARG A 178 9.32 2.74 9.09
N CYS A 179 9.26 1.46 8.75
CA CYS A 179 8.66 0.42 9.60
C CYS A 179 9.37 0.26 10.96
N TRP A 180 10.62 0.71 11.11
CA TRP A 180 11.43 0.38 12.30
C TRP A 180 12.24 1.55 12.88
N CYS A 181 11.96 2.80 12.48
CA CYS A 181 12.58 3.98 13.10
C CYS A 181 11.90 4.34 14.44
N ARG A 182 12.14 3.56 15.51
CA ARG A 182 11.94 3.99 16.90
C ARG A 182 13.27 4.00 17.65
N PRO A 183 13.60 5.04 18.44
CA PRO A 183 14.82 5.05 19.25
C PRO A 183 14.68 4.07 20.43
N GLY A 184 15.62 3.12 20.57
CA GLY A 184 15.75 2.28 21.77
C GLY A 184 16.17 0.81 21.56
N THR A 185 16.12 0.28 20.34
CA THR A 185 16.45 -1.13 20.06
C THR A 185 17.68 -1.25 19.18
N ALA A 186 18.69 -2.00 19.63
CA ALA A 186 19.90 -2.27 18.86
C ALA A 186 19.59 -3.31 17.77
N TRP A 187 19.73 -2.93 16.49
CA TRP A 187 19.60 -3.88 15.38
C TRP A 187 20.92 -4.02 14.65
N ARG A 188 21.38 -5.28 14.52
CA ARG A 188 22.63 -5.64 13.86
C ARG A 188 22.37 -5.84 12.36
N TRP A 189 22.87 -4.91 11.57
CA TRP A 189 22.93 -5.02 10.11
C TRP A 189 23.84 -6.18 9.69
N ALA A 190 23.29 -7.19 9.02
CA ALA A 190 24.01 -8.03 8.07
C ALA A 190 23.24 -7.86 6.76
N THR A 191 23.75 -7.20 5.72
CA THR A 191 25.01 -7.42 5.03
C THR A 191 25.37 -6.18 4.21
N ARG A 192 26.67 -5.84 4.17
CA ARG A 192 27.26 -5.02 3.09
C ARG A 192 26.99 -5.69 1.74
N ILE A 193 26.55 -4.93 0.74
CA ILE A 193 26.88 -5.23 -0.66
C ILE A 193 27.35 -3.91 -1.31
N PRO A 194 28.49 -3.92 -2.04
CA PRO A 194 29.12 -2.72 -2.58
C PRO A 194 28.31 -2.14 -3.75
N THR A 195 28.38 -0.83 -3.90
CA THR A 195 28.03 -0.12 -5.13
C THR A 195 28.84 -0.67 -6.31
N CYS A 196 28.15 -1.07 -7.37
CA CYS A 196 28.65 -0.92 -8.74
C CYS A 196 27.83 0.18 -9.41
#